data_AF-A0A4R1KV03-F1
#
_entry.id   AF-A0A4R1KV03-F1
#
_cell.length_a   1.000
_cell.length_b   1.000
_cell.length_c   1.000
_cell.angle_alpha   90.00
_cell.angle_beta   90.00
_cell.angle_gamma   90.00
#
_symmetry.space_group_name_H-M   'P 1'
#
loop_
_entity.id
_entity.type
_entity.pdbx_description
1 polymer ?
#
loop_
_entity_poly.entity_id
_entity_poly.type
_entity_poly.pdbx_seq_one_letter_code
_entity_poly.pdbx_strand_id
1 'polypeptide(L)'
;MRLLKFLGHLLLTVFMTAITQVGGIIWLLSLVICKKYKFRKRLVFPILYLVFNLFVIPPIAKFTGREKLPYFNEHLKSANWFYPLAFRNYVKPELKILLIETSKRCQLQMQYLDANFPFFDGFPLLPHSSHDDGKKIDLSFKYKDENGKSTEDSPSFSGYGAYANSDENFTASRCKSKGFWQYDFSKYLSLGINHDVEFDSKQTKLLIETLHNGTKTQKIFIEPHLKKSMGLSNYSKIRFHGCKAVRHDDHIHLQIK
;
A
#
# COMPACT_ATOMS: atom_id res chain seq x y z
N MET A 1 10.53 9.65 37.63
CA MET A 1 10.13 8.30 37.13
C MET A 1 8.67 8.20 36.67
N ARG A 2 7.66 8.73 37.40
CA ARG A 2 6.24 8.67 36.95
C ARG A 2 5.98 9.47 35.67
N LEU A 3 6.54 10.68 35.58
CA LEU A 3 6.44 11.53 34.39
C LEU A 3 7.03 10.85 33.14
N LEU A 4 8.22 10.27 33.24
CA LEU A 4 8.87 9.55 32.14
C LEU A 4 8.03 8.36 31.63
N LYS A 5 7.41 7.59 32.56
CA LYS A 5 6.50 6.50 32.18
C LYS A 5 5.27 7.02 31.44
N PHE A 6 4.66 8.10 31.94
CA PHE A 6 3.53 8.74 31.29
C PHE A 6 3.89 9.22 29.87
N LEU A 7 5.00 9.94 29.72
CA LEU A 7 5.50 10.40 28.42
C LEU A 7 5.76 9.24 27.46
N GLY A 8 6.33 8.13 27.94
CA GLY A 8 6.53 6.93 27.13
C GLY A 8 5.22 6.31 26.64
N HIS A 9 4.19 6.24 27.49
CA HIS A 9 2.86 5.76 27.08
C HIS A 9 2.19 6.72 26.09
N LEU A 10 2.33 8.03 26.28
CA LEU A 10 1.80 9.04 25.39
C LEU A 10 2.46 8.96 24.01
N LEU A 11 3.79 8.93 23.95
CA LEU A 11 4.55 8.78 22.71
C LEU A 11 4.16 7.51 21.96
N LEU A 12 4.07 6.37 22.67
CA LEU A 12 3.65 5.12 22.05
C LEU A 12 2.19 5.18 21.55
N THR A 13 1.30 5.85 22.28
CA THR A 13 -0.09 6.06 21.83
C THR A 13 -0.12 6.84 20.52
N VAL A 14 0.57 7.97 20.46
CA VAL A 14 0.64 8.82 19.27
C VAL A 14 1.27 8.06 18.10
N PHE A 15 2.39 7.38 18.34
CA PHE A 15 3.09 6.59 17.33
C PHE A 15 2.21 5.47 16.76
N MET A 16 1.57 4.68 17.63
CA MET A 16 0.69 3.61 17.19
C MET A 16 -0.53 4.14 16.43
N THR A 17 -1.13 5.25 16.89
CA THR A 17 -2.22 5.92 16.17
C THR A 17 -1.76 6.40 14.79
N ALA A 18 -0.58 7.03 14.69
CA ALA A 18 -0.08 7.52 13.40
C ALA A 18 0.18 6.40 12.38
N ILE A 19 0.68 5.24 12.82
CA ILE A 19 1.02 4.14 11.90
C ILE A 19 -0.20 3.28 11.55
N THR A 20 -1.19 3.18 12.46
CA THR A 20 -2.26 2.16 12.39
C THR A 20 -3.68 2.69 12.51
N GLN A 21 -3.85 4.00 12.72
CA GLN A 21 -5.09 4.70 13.09
C GLN A 21 -5.71 4.29 14.45
N VAL A 22 -5.75 3.00 14.77
CA VAL A 22 -6.48 2.44 15.93
C VAL A 22 -5.56 1.96 17.05
N GLY A 23 -4.27 1.74 16.77
CA GLY A 23 -3.33 1.09 17.68
C GLY A 23 -3.10 1.85 19.00
N GLY A 24 -3.20 3.18 18.99
CA GLY A 24 -3.10 3.96 20.23
C GLY A 24 -4.28 3.71 21.17
N ILE A 25 -5.50 3.60 20.63
CA ILE A 25 -6.70 3.26 21.43
C ILE A 25 -6.56 1.85 22.01
N ILE A 26 -6.11 0.89 21.19
CA ILE A 26 -5.85 -0.49 21.63
C ILE A 26 -4.79 -0.51 22.74
N TRP A 27 -3.73 0.29 22.61
CA TRP A 27 -2.72 0.43 23.64
C TRP A 27 -3.30 0.96 24.94
N LEU A 28 -4.07 2.05 24.92
CA LEU A 28 -4.72 2.61 26.12
C LEU A 28 -5.65 1.59 26.78
N LEU A 29 -6.46 0.88 26.00
CA LEU A 29 -7.32 -0.19 26.50
C LEU A 29 -6.50 -1.31 27.18
N SER A 30 -5.37 -1.69 26.59
CA SER A 30 -4.47 -2.68 27.19
C SER A 30 -3.94 -2.23 28.55
N LEU A 31 -3.68 -0.93 28.75
CA LEU A 31 -3.23 -0.39 30.03
C LEU A 31 -4.32 -0.48 31.10
N VAL A 32 -5.57 -0.20 30.74
CA VAL A 32 -6.73 -0.32 31.63
C VAL A 32 -6.91 -1.77 32.07
N ILE A 33 -6.87 -2.73 31.14
CA ILE A 33 -6.98 -4.16 31.42
C ILE A 33 -5.82 -4.62 32.33
N CYS A 34 -4.58 -4.24 32.01
CA CYS A 34 -3.42 -4.62 32.81
C CYS A 34 -3.50 -4.06 34.23
N LYS A 35 -3.99 -2.82 34.41
CA LYS A 35 -4.17 -2.23 35.73
C LYS A 35 -5.25 -2.95 36.54
N LYS A 36 -6.37 -3.34 35.90
CA LYS A 36 -7.50 -4.01 36.55
C LYS A 36 -7.17 -5.47 36.94
N TYR A 37 -6.56 -6.23 36.03
CA TYR A 37 -6.35 -7.67 36.19
C TYR A 37 -4.90 -8.07 36.53
N LYS A 38 -4.01 -7.09 36.78
CA LYS A 38 -2.58 -7.29 37.09
C LYS A 38 -1.81 -8.09 36.02
N PHE A 39 -2.28 -8.08 34.77
CA PHE A 39 -1.62 -8.75 33.65
C PHE A 39 -0.39 -8.01 33.12
N ARG A 40 0.47 -8.74 32.42
CA ARG A 40 1.68 -8.18 31.78
C ARG A 40 1.30 -7.51 30.45
N LYS A 41 1.50 -6.19 30.35
CA LYS A 41 1.24 -5.39 29.13
C LYS A 41 1.84 -5.96 27.84
N ARG A 42 3.03 -6.57 27.93
CA ARG A 42 3.73 -7.20 26.80
C ARG A 42 2.98 -8.40 26.20
N LEU A 43 2.02 -8.97 26.92
CA LEU A 43 1.17 -10.06 26.46
C LEU A 43 -0.22 -9.54 26.08
N VAL A 44 -0.82 -8.70 26.92
CA VAL A 44 -2.18 -8.18 26.70
C VAL A 44 -2.25 -7.36 25.42
N PHE A 45 -1.28 -6.48 25.17
CA PHE A 45 -1.34 -5.61 23.99
C PHE A 45 -1.28 -6.38 22.67
N PRO A 46 -0.29 -7.26 22.40
CA PRO A 46 -0.27 -8.03 21.15
C PRO A 46 -1.51 -8.89 20.94
N ILE A 47 -2.03 -9.54 21.99
CA ILE A 47 -3.25 -10.35 21.91
C ILE A 47 -4.44 -9.46 21.54
N LEU A 48 -4.63 -8.35 22.25
CA LEU A 48 -5.72 -7.43 22.00
C LEU A 48 -5.62 -6.81 20.60
N TYR A 49 -4.40 -6.46 20.17
CA TYR A 49 -4.14 -5.92 18.84
C TYR A 49 -4.56 -6.89 17.73
N LEU A 50 -4.18 -8.17 17.85
CA LEU A 50 -4.59 -9.20 16.89
C LEU A 50 -6.10 -9.46 16.93
N VAL A 51 -6.71 -9.49 18.11
CA VAL A 51 -8.17 -9.62 18.25
C VAL A 51 -8.88 -8.46 17.53
N PHE A 52 -8.38 -7.24 17.71
CA PHE A 52 -8.94 -6.07 17.03
C PHE A 52 -8.73 -6.13 15.51
N ASN A 53 -7.52 -6.49 15.06
CA ASN A 53 -7.20 -6.59 13.63
C ASN A 53 -8.03 -7.65 12.89
N LEU A 54 -8.20 -8.81 13.51
CA LEU A 54 -8.85 -9.95 12.87
C LEU A 54 -10.38 -9.91 13.01
N PHE A 55 -10.90 -9.51 14.18
CA PHE A 55 -12.31 -9.73 14.53
C PHE A 55 -13.11 -8.46 14.82
N VAL A 56 -12.52 -7.43 15.43
CA VAL A 56 -13.30 -6.25 15.87
C VAL A 56 -13.37 -5.16 14.81
N ILE A 57 -12.22 -4.72 14.28
CA ILE A 57 -12.16 -3.60 13.34
C ILE A 57 -12.81 -3.93 11.98
N PRO A 58 -12.62 -5.11 11.36
CA PRO A 58 -13.20 -5.39 10.04
C PRO A 58 -14.73 -5.21 9.94
N PRO A 59 -15.56 -5.76 10.85
CA PRO A 59 -17.01 -5.56 10.77
C PRO A 59 -17.42 -4.10 11.04
N ILE A 60 -16.76 -3.40 11.96
CA ILE A 60 -17.05 -1.98 12.24
C ILE A 60 -16.69 -1.13 11.01
N ALA A 61 -15.52 -1.36 10.42
CA ALA A 61 -15.06 -0.66 9.23
C ALA A 61 -16.07 -0.81 8.08
N LYS A 62 -16.59 -2.04 7.89
CA LYS A 62 -17.60 -2.33 6.87
C LYS A 62 -18.86 -1.50 7.06
N PHE A 63 -19.34 -1.39 8.30
CA PHE A 63 -20.49 -0.55 8.63
C PHE A 63 -20.23 0.94 8.34
N THR A 64 -19.00 1.40 8.52
CA THR A 64 -18.57 2.79 8.20
C THR A 64 -18.16 3.01 6.73
N GLY A 65 -18.38 2.03 5.85
CA GLY A 65 -18.12 2.15 4.41
C GLY A 65 -16.69 1.83 3.97
N ARG A 66 -15.95 1.04 4.75
CA ARG A 66 -14.60 0.53 4.44
C ARG A 66 -14.57 -0.98 4.47
N GLU A 67 -14.06 -1.61 3.43
CA GLU A 67 -13.84 -3.05 3.40
C GLU A 67 -12.37 -3.40 3.50
N LYS A 68 -12.09 -4.42 4.33
CA LYS A 68 -10.78 -5.04 4.38
C LYS A 68 -10.53 -5.88 3.12
N LEU A 69 -9.34 -5.72 2.55
CA LEU A 69 -8.82 -6.57 1.47
C LEU A 69 -8.39 -7.94 2.01
N PRO A 70 -8.47 -9.00 1.20
CA PRO A 70 -8.10 -10.35 1.64
C PRO A 70 -6.62 -10.44 2.06
N TYR A 71 -6.33 -11.17 3.14
CA TYR A 71 -4.95 -11.53 3.49
C TYR A 71 -4.46 -12.69 2.61
N PHE A 72 -5.33 -13.70 2.45
CA PHE A 72 -5.07 -14.92 1.69
C PHE A 72 -6.16 -15.06 0.62
N ASN A 73 -5.78 -14.88 -0.63
CA ASN A 73 -6.63 -15.18 -1.78
C ASN A 73 -5.72 -15.41 -2.99
N GLU A 74 -6.10 -16.36 -3.84
CA GLU A 74 -5.32 -16.80 -5.00
C GLU A 74 -5.16 -15.71 -6.08
N HIS A 75 -6.05 -14.71 -6.09
CA HIS A 75 -6.07 -13.70 -7.13
C HIS A 75 -5.70 -12.30 -6.63
N LEU A 76 -5.88 -12.01 -5.33
CA LEU A 76 -5.54 -10.71 -4.74
C LEU A 76 -5.00 -10.91 -3.32
N LYS A 77 -3.74 -10.55 -3.07
CA LYS A 77 -3.14 -10.65 -1.73
C LYS A 77 -2.28 -9.44 -1.40
N SER A 78 -1.86 -9.33 -0.15
CA SER A 78 -0.87 -8.31 0.24
C SER A 78 0.51 -8.69 -0.28
N ALA A 79 1.33 -7.72 -0.69
CA ALA A 79 2.73 -7.99 -1.04
C ALA A 79 3.56 -8.40 0.19
N ASN A 80 3.19 -7.91 1.39
CA ASN A 80 3.80 -8.31 2.65
C ASN A 80 2.82 -8.17 3.84
N TRP A 81 3.22 -8.65 5.01
CA TRP A 81 2.37 -8.63 6.21
C TRP A 81 2.24 -7.27 6.88
N PHE A 82 3.06 -6.27 6.50
CA PHE A 82 3.02 -4.97 7.13
C PHE A 82 1.67 -4.26 6.91
N TYR A 83 1.20 -4.16 5.66
CA TYR A 83 -0.03 -3.42 5.35
C TYR A 83 -1.25 -3.95 6.11
N PRO A 84 -1.51 -5.27 6.14
CA PRO A 84 -2.67 -5.79 6.84
C PRO A 84 -2.54 -5.70 8.38
N LEU A 85 -1.33 -5.93 8.92
CA LEU A 85 -1.08 -5.78 10.36
C LEU A 85 -1.17 -4.32 10.81
N ALA A 86 -0.79 -3.37 9.95
CA ALA A 86 -0.87 -1.95 10.22
C ALA A 86 -2.26 -1.34 9.91
N PHE A 87 -3.27 -2.16 9.59
CA PHE A 87 -4.61 -1.70 9.20
C PHE A 87 -4.63 -0.80 7.95
N ARG A 88 -3.67 -0.98 7.04
CA ARG A 88 -3.50 -0.18 5.82
C ARG A 88 -4.08 -0.84 4.57
N ASN A 89 -4.89 -1.87 4.74
CA ASN A 89 -5.49 -2.66 3.67
C ASN A 89 -7.02 -2.48 3.58
N TYR A 90 -7.52 -1.30 3.93
CA TYR A 90 -8.95 -0.97 3.85
C TYR A 90 -9.23 -0.05 2.66
N VAL A 91 -10.30 -0.32 1.95
CA VAL A 91 -10.72 0.43 0.75
C VAL A 91 -12.23 0.62 0.73
N LYS A 92 -12.74 1.49 -0.15
CA LYS A 92 -14.18 1.51 -0.45
C LYS A 92 -14.62 0.18 -1.10
N PRO A 93 -15.86 -0.27 -0.88
CA PRO A 93 -16.37 -1.53 -1.46
C PRO A 93 -16.19 -1.60 -2.98
N GLU A 94 -16.38 -0.50 -3.69
CA GLU A 94 -16.26 -0.42 -5.15
C GLU A 94 -14.83 -0.69 -5.63
N LEU A 95 -13.82 -0.24 -4.89
CA LEU A 95 -12.43 -0.50 -5.22
C LEU A 95 -12.11 -1.98 -5.00
N LYS A 96 -12.59 -2.58 -3.91
CA LYS A 96 -12.42 -4.02 -3.68
C LYS A 96 -13.07 -4.86 -4.77
N ILE A 97 -14.29 -4.52 -5.18
CA ILE A 97 -14.98 -5.21 -6.28
C ILE A 97 -14.17 -5.10 -7.57
N LEU A 98 -13.73 -3.89 -7.93
CA LEU A 98 -12.89 -3.66 -9.11
C LEU A 98 -11.61 -4.52 -9.08
N LEU A 99 -10.92 -4.61 -7.94
CA LEU A 99 -9.69 -5.39 -7.81
C LEU A 99 -9.95 -6.89 -7.99
N ILE A 100 -11.01 -7.43 -7.37
CA ILE A 100 -11.37 -8.85 -7.47
C ILE A 100 -11.82 -9.20 -8.91
N GLU A 101 -12.58 -8.33 -9.56
CA GLU A 101 -13.00 -8.54 -10.96
C GLU A 101 -11.81 -8.47 -11.92
N THR A 102 -10.91 -7.52 -11.70
CA THR A 102 -9.67 -7.38 -12.48
C THR A 102 -8.83 -8.63 -12.35
N SER A 103 -8.57 -9.08 -11.12
CA SER A 103 -7.71 -10.24 -10.86
C SER A 103 -8.24 -11.52 -11.51
N LYS A 104 -9.57 -11.70 -11.50
CA LYS A 104 -10.24 -12.82 -12.20
C LYS A 104 -10.14 -12.71 -13.71
N ARG A 105 -10.32 -11.50 -14.27
CA ARG A 105 -10.33 -11.27 -15.73
C ARG A 105 -8.96 -11.47 -16.36
N CYS A 106 -7.90 -10.96 -15.74
CA CYS A 106 -6.54 -11.14 -16.26
C CYS A 106 -5.92 -12.47 -15.83
N GLN A 107 -6.56 -13.24 -14.94
CA GLN A 107 -6.02 -14.48 -14.36
C GLN A 107 -4.63 -14.30 -13.74
N LEU A 108 -4.38 -13.11 -13.17
CA LEU A 108 -3.11 -12.78 -12.52
C LEU A 108 -3.32 -12.70 -11.02
N GLN A 109 -2.34 -13.19 -10.28
CA GLN A 109 -2.26 -12.91 -8.86
C GLN A 109 -1.78 -11.47 -8.65
N MET A 110 -2.71 -10.61 -8.27
CA MET A 110 -2.46 -9.22 -7.93
C MET A 110 -1.93 -9.10 -6.50
N GLN A 111 -1.00 -8.18 -6.30
CA GLN A 111 -0.48 -7.86 -4.98
C GLN A 111 -0.74 -6.39 -4.68
N TYR A 112 -1.40 -6.13 -3.55
CA TYR A 112 -1.59 -4.77 -3.06
C TYR A 112 -0.51 -4.37 -2.07
N LEU A 113 -0.24 -3.06 -2.04
CA LEU A 113 0.67 -2.38 -1.13
C LEU A 113 -0.15 -1.51 -0.17
N ASP A 114 0.15 -0.21 -0.09
CA ASP A 114 -0.54 0.71 0.79
C ASP A 114 -1.91 1.07 0.19
N ALA A 115 -2.97 0.93 0.98
CA ALA A 115 -4.33 1.30 0.62
C ALA A 115 -4.80 2.45 1.52
N ASN A 116 -5.65 2.20 2.51
CA ASN A 116 -6.10 3.23 3.46
C ASN A 116 -6.40 2.58 4.81
N PHE A 117 -6.65 3.44 5.81
CA PHE A 117 -7.07 3.05 7.15
C PHE A 117 -8.58 2.70 7.25
N PRO A 118 -9.00 2.02 8.32
CA PRO A 118 -10.37 1.51 8.45
C PRO A 118 -11.47 2.56 8.67
N PHE A 119 -11.16 3.77 9.17
CA PHE A 119 -12.18 4.70 9.65
C PHE A 119 -11.98 6.14 9.18
N PHE A 120 -13.08 6.76 8.74
CA PHE A 120 -13.22 8.17 8.36
C PHE A 120 -12.24 8.64 7.26
N ASP A 121 -12.63 9.66 6.52
CA ASP A 121 -11.77 10.24 5.49
C ASP A 121 -10.84 11.30 6.10
N GLY A 122 -9.68 11.55 5.48
CA GLY A 122 -8.77 12.63 5.86
C GLY A 122 -7.76 12.28 6.97
N PHE A 123 -7.77 11.05 7.50
CA PHE A 123 -6.73 10.63 8.44
C PHE A 123 -5.36 10.54 7.73
N PRO A 124 -4.30 11.22 8.21
CA PRO A 124 -3.02 11.22 7.51
C PRO A 124 -2.39 9.82 7.41
N LEU A 125 -2.21 9.33 6.19
CA LEU A 125 -1.48 8.10 5.91
C LEU A 125 -0.04 8.45 5.50
N LEU A 126 0.92 8.25 6.41
CA LEU A 126 2.33 8.48 6.10
C LEU A 126 2.93 7.26 5.37
N PRO A 127 3.67 7.44 4.26
CA PRO A 127 3.95 8.70 3.55
C PRO A 127 2.87 9.10 2.51
N HIS A 128 1.95 8.19 2.17
CA HIS A 128 0.95 8.33 1.10
C HIS A 128 -0.20 9.29 1.43
N SER A 129 0.08 10.59 1.39
CA SER A 129 -0.89 11.64 1.79
C SER A 129 -2.18 11.67 0.97
N SER A 130 -2.18 11.16 -0.27
CA SER A 130 -3.39 11.11 -1.10
C SER A 130 -4.33 9.96 -0.71
N HIS A 131 -3.85 8.96 0.02
CA HIS A 131 -4.62 7.78 0.40
C HIS A 131 -5.41 8.07 1.69
N ASP A 132 -6.36 8.98 1.61
CA ASP A 132 -7.11 9.49 2.77
C ASP A 132 -8.61 9.17 2.69
N ASP A 133 -9.10 8.71 1.54
CA ASP A 133 -10.53 8.49 1.23
C ASP A 133 -10.87 7.04 0.86
N GLY A 134 -9.88 6.14 0.92
CA GLY A 134 -9.96 4.72 0.55
C GLY A 134 -10.42 4.45 -0.89
N LYS A 135 -10.31 5.44 -1.77
CA LYS A 135 -10.51 5.31 -3.22
C LYS A 135 -9.21 5.02 -3.97
N LYS A 136 -8.10 4.91 -3.24
CA LYS A 136 -6.74 4.78 -3.80
C LYS A 136 -6.05 3.55 -3.22
N ILE A 137 -5.21 2.94 -4.04
CA ILE A 137 -4.42 1.78 -3.68
C ILE A 137 -3.18 1.70 -4.57
N ASP A 138 -2.08 1.29 -3.96
CA ASP A 138 -0.86 0.96 -4.67
C ASP A 138 -0.81 -0.55 -4.93
N LEU A 139 -0.46 -0.95 -6.15
CA LEU A 139 -0.36 -2.32 -6.58
C LEU A 139 1.06 -2.59 -7.07
N SER A 140 1.58 -3.76 -6.71
CA SER A 140 2.85 -4.23 -7.23
C SER A 140 2.76 -4.45 -8.75
N PHE A 141 3.85 -4.17 -9.45
CA PHE A 141 4.01 -4.63 -10.83
C PHE A 141 4.04 -6.17 -10.91
N LYS A 142 4.15 -6.69 -12.13
CA LYS A 142 4.41 -8.10 -12.36
C LYS A 142 5.90 -8.31 -12.61
N TYR A 143 6.40 -9.43 -12.10
CA TYR A 143 7.79 -9.80 -12.18
C TYR A 143 7.92 -11.25 -12.65
N LYS A 144 9.07 -11.56 -13.24
CA LYS A 144 9.49 -12.90 -13.63
C LYS A 144 10.79 -13.25 -12.93
N ASP A 145 10.99 -14.54 -12.67
CA ASP A 145 12.25 -15.06 -12.14
C ASP A 145 13.35 -15.11 -13.23
N GLU A 146 14.55 -15.53 -12.84
CA GLU A 146 15.69 -15.75 -13.74
C GLU A 146 15.40 -16.70 -14.92
N ASN A 147 14.41 -17.59 -14.78
CA ASN A 147 13.98 -18.53 -15.82
C ASN A 147 12.89 -17.94 -16.73
N GLY A 148 12.49 -16.69 -16.49
CA GLY A 148 11.44 -16.00 -17.23
C GLY A 148 10.02 -16.43 -16.84
N LYS A 149 9.84 -17.17 -15.74
CA LYS A 149 8.52 -17.59 -15.25
C LYS A 149 7.95 -16.52 -14.32
N SER A 150 6.65 -16.28 -14.40
CA SER A 150 5.95 -15.36 -13.48
C SER A 150 6.22 -15.75 -12.03
N THR A 151 6.64 -14.78 -11.23
CA THR A 151 6.88 -14.94 -9.80
C THR A 151 5.97 -14.02 -8.98
N GLU A 152 5.80 -14.39 -7.72
CA GLU A 152 5.17 -13.58 -6.69
C GLU A 152 6.18 -12.78 -5.87
N ASP A 153 7.47 -13.03 -6.10
CA ASP A 153 8.52 -12.29 -5.44
C ASP A 153 8.53 -10.84 -5.93
N SER A 154 8.92 -9.95 -5.03
CA SER A 154 9.05 -8.52 -5.29
C SER A 154 10.52 -8.13 -5.28
N PRO A 155 10.94 -7.15 -6.10
CA PRO A 155 12.31 -6.65 -6.08
C PRO A 155 12.64 -5.88 -4.79
N SER A 156 11.67 -5.65 -3.91
CA SER A 156 11.86 -5.03 -2.59
C SER A 156 10.95 -5.65 -1.55
N PHE A 157 11.37 -5.67 -0.28
CA PHE A 157 10.56 -6.23 0.80
C PHE A 157 9.32 -5.35 1.10
N SER A 158 9.47 -4.04 0.99
CA SER A 158 8.34 -3.13 1.17
C SER A 158 7.37 -3.12 -0.01
N GLY A 159 7.84 -3.46 -1.22
CA GLY A 159 7.15 -3.23 -2.49
C GLY A 159 7.39 -1.84 -3.09
N TYR A 160 8.29 -1.02 -2.49
CA TYR A 160 8.69 0.30 -2.99
C TYR A 160 10.21 0.40 -3.15
N GLY A 161 10.67 1.40 -3.90
CA GLY A 161 12.08 1.78 -3.96
C GLY A 161 12.98 0.93 -4.86
N ALA A 162 12.47 -0.17 -5.42
CA ALA A 162 13.13 -0.92 -6.47
C ALA A 162 12.55 -0.54 -7.84
N TYR A 163 13.19 0.45 -8.47
CA TYR A 163 12.72 1.01 -9.73
C TYR A 163 12.94 0.03 -10.90
N ALA A 164 11.92 -0.16 -11.73
CA ALA A 164 11.91 -0.99 -12.94
C ALA A 164 12.76 -0.42 -14.09
N ASN A 165 13.85 0.29 -13.77
CA ASN A 165 14.53 1.24 -14.63
C ASN A 165 15.04 0.60 -15.94
N SER A 166 14.66 1.21 -17.06
CA SER A 166 15.43 1.26 -18.29
C SER A 166 16.37 2.47 -18.24
N ASP A 167 17.57 2.40 -18.82
CA ASP A 167 18.69 3.37 -18.72
C ASP A 167 18.41 4.83 -19.16
N GLU A 168 17.16 5.19 -19.47
CA GLU A 168 16.75 6.53 -19.93
C GLU A 168 15.58 7.14 -19.11
N ASN A 169 15.71 7.21 -17.78
CA ASN A 169 14.69 7.89 -16.97
C ASN A 169 14.85 9.42 -16.98
N PHE A 170 14.65 10.02 -18.15
CA PHE A 170 14.70 11.47 -18.37
C PHE A 170 13.74 12.23 -17.44
N THR A 171 12.59 11.64 -17.09
CA THR A 171 11.63 12.25 -16.17
C THR A 171 12.24 12.42 -14.78
N ALA A 172 12.87 11.37 -14.23
CA ALA A 172 13.52 11.44 -12.92
C ALA A 172 14.65 12.47 -12.89
N SER A 173 15.54 12.46 -13.88
CA SER A 173 16.62 13.44 -14.00
C SER A 173 16.09 14.86 -14.09
N ARG A 174 15.04 15.09 -14.89
CA ARG A 174 14.38 16.39 -15.05
C ARG A 174 13.65 16.86 -13.79
N CYS A 175 13.01 15.97 -13.05
CA CYS A 175 12.36 16.34 -11.78
C CYS A 175 13.41 16.73 -10.73
N LYS A 176 14.50 15.96 -10.61
CA LYS A 176 15.58 16.29 -9.67
C LYS A 176 16.30 17.59 -10.03
N SER A 177 16.56 17.85 -11.32
CA SER A 177 17.19 19.11 -11.75
C SER A 177 16.33 20.35 -11.47
N LYS A 178 15.01 20.18 -11.28
CA LYS A 178 14.07 21.23 -10.84
C LYS A 178 13.98 21.38 -9.31
N GLY A 179 14.81 20.69 -8.55
CA GLY A 179 14.86 20.78 -7.08
C GLY A 179 13.89 19.86 -6.33
N PHE A 180 13.19 18.95 -7.02
CA PHE A 180 12.32 17.96 -6.38
C PHE A 180 13.14 16.80 -5.80
N TRP A 181 13.83 17.06 -4.69
CA TRP A 181 14.70 16.09 -4.00
C TRP A 181 13.95 14.84 -3.54
N GLN A 182 12.66 14.97 -3.19
CA GLN A 182 11.84 13.86 -2.73
C GLN A 182 11.47 12.85 -3.84
N TYR A 183 11.72 13.19 -5.10
CA TYR A 183 11.23 12.41 -6.24
C TYR A 183 11.72 10.96 -6.24
N ASP A 184 12.95 10.72 -5.79
CA ASP A 184 13.54 9.36 -5.68
C ASP A 184 13.69 8.90 -4.22
N PHE A 185 12.91 9.48 -3.28
CA PHE A 185 13.01 9.16 -1.86
C PHE A 185 12.62 7.71 -1.54
N SER A 186 11.73 7.08 -2.33
CA SER A 186 11.28 5.70 -2.07
C SER A 186 12.41 4.68 -2.10
N LYS A 187 13.57 4.96 -2.70
CA LYS A 187 14.76 4.10 -2.68
C LYS A 187 15.24 3.75 -1.26
N TYR A 188 14.98 4.62 -0.28
CA TYR A 188 15.31 4.38 1.13
C TYR A 188 14.27 3.54 1.87
N LEU A 189 13.17 3.20 1.22
CA LEU A 189 12.06 2.43 1.79
C LEU A 189 12.00 1.01 1.24
N SER A 190 12.96 0.53 0.45
CA SER A 190 12.94 -0.82 -0.12
C SER A 190 12.99 -1.95 0.91
N LEU A 191 13.68 -1.70 2.03
CA LEU A 191 13.92 -2.69 3.10
C LEU A 191 14.62 -3.96 2.59
N GLY A 192 15.49 -3.80 1.60
CA GLY A 192 16.19 -4.88 0.90
C GLY A 192 15.85 -4.89 -0.59
N ILE A 193 16.79 -5.33 -1.42
CA ILE A 193 16.61 -5.47 -2.87
C ILE A 193 16.82 -6.94 -3.24
N ASN A 194 15.88 -7.49 -4.00
CA ASN A 194 16.01 -8.81 -4.62
C ASN A 194 16.41 -8.63 -6.09
N HIS A 195 17.57 -9.18 -6.47
CA HIS A 195 18.11 -9.10 -7.83
C HIS A 195 17.69 -10.28 -8.71
N ASP A 196 17.03 -11.29 -8.13
CA ASP A 196 16.65 -12.54 -8.83
C ASP A 196 15.30 -12.40 -9.54
N VAL A 197 14.72 -11.19 -9.55
CA VAL A 197 13.45 -10.89 -10.20
C VAL A 197 13.59 -9.74 -11.18
N GLU A 198 12.95 -9.89 -12.33
CA GLU A 198 12.97 -8.92 -13.42
C GLU A 198 11.55 -8.40 -13.70
N PHE A 199 11.43 -7.13 -14.07
CA PHE A 199 10.16 -6.52 -14.43
C PHE A 199 9.52 -7.22 -15.63
N ASP A 200 8.30 -7.74 -15.45
CA ASP A 200 7.51 -8.33 -16.53
C ASP A 200 6.59 -7.27 -17.15
N SER A 201 7.12 -6.62 -18.20
CA SER A 201 6.41 -5.60 -18.98
C SER A 201 5.11 -6.13 -19.59
N LYS A 202 5.07 -7.39 -20.04
CA LYS A 202 3.91 -7.97 -20.72
C LYS A 202 2.75 -8.19 -19.75
N GLN A 203 3.03 -8.84 -18.61
CA GLN A 203 2.00 -9.09 -17.60
C GLN A 203 1.58 -7.82 -16.87
N THR A 204 2.52 -6.89 -16.63
CA THR A 204 2.21 -5.57 -16.07
C THR A 204 1.29 -4.78 -17.00
N LYS A 205 1.57 -4.78 -18.31
CA LYS A 205 0.71 -4.14 -19.30
C LYS A 205 -0.71 -4.72 -19.27
N LEU A 206 -0.83 -6.05 -19.29
CA LEU A 206 -2.14 -6.73 -19.23
C LEU A 206 -2.94 -6.31 -17.98
N LEU A 207 -2.29 -6.26 -16.82
CA LEU A 207 -2.90 -5.79 -15.58
C LEU A 207 -3.41 -4.34 -15.72
N ILE A 208 -2.56 -3.43 -16.20
CA ILE A 208 -2.88 -2.01 -16.34
C ILE A 208 -4.02 -1.79 -17.35
N GLU A 209 -4.03 -2.49 -18.48
CA GLU A 209 -5.10 -2.41 -19.47
C GLU A 209 -6.43 -2.92 -18.89
N THR A 210 -6.39 -4.00 -18.11
CA THR A 210 -7.56 -4.55 -17.42
C THR A 210 -8.12 -3.55 -16.40
N LEU A 211 -7.25 -2.96 -15.58
CA LEU A 211 -7.62 -1.90 -14.62
C LEU A 211 -8.18 -0.68 -15.33
N HIS A 212 -7.56 -0.23 -16.42
CA HIS A 212 -8.01 0.92 -17.20
C HIS A 212 -9.45 0.75 -17.70
N ASN A 213 -9.79 -0.45 -18.15
CA ASN A 213 -11.11 -0.82 -18.66
C ASN A 213 -12.17 -0.96 -17.56
N GLY A 214 -11.77 -0.92 -16.28
CA GLY A 214 -12.68 -0.81 -15.15
C GLY A 214 -13.55 0.44 -15.21
N THR A 215 -14.86 0.27 -15.03
CA THR A 215 -15.85 1.36 -15.12
C THR A 215 -15.70 2.42 -14.02
N LYS A 216 -15.23 1.97 -12.84
CA LYS A 216 -14.95 2.80 -11.67
C LYS A 216 -13.56 3.44 -11.70
N THR A 217 -12.64 2.95 -12.52
CA THR A 217 -11.27 3.49 -12.63
C THR A 217 -11.31 4.93 -13.13
N GLN A 218 -10.68 5.82 -12.35
CA GLN A 218 -10.56 7.24 -12.65
C GLN A 218 -9.16 7.60 -13.15
N LYS A 219 -8.12 7.17 -12.43
CA LYS A 219 -6.72 7.45 -12.76
C LYS A 219 -5.85 6.25 -12.43
N ILE A 220 -4.80 6.08 -13.22
CA ILE A 220 -3.70 5.17 -12.95
C ILE A 220 -2.41 5.99 -13.11
N PHE A 221 -1.53 5.99 -12.11
CA PHE A 221 -0.23 6.63 -12.22
C PHE A 221 0.88 5.57 -12.35
N ILE A 222 1.71 5.80 -13.35
CA ILE A 222 2.99 5.13 -13.63
C ILE A 222 3.93 6.17 -14.25
N GLU A 223 5.24 5.90 -14.26
CA GLU A 223 6.18 6.80 -14.91
C GLU A 223 5.96 6.94 -16.43
N PRO A 224 6.26 8.11 -17.02
CA PRO A 224 6.09 8.35 -18.46
C PRO A 224 6.87 7.38 -19.35
N HIS A 225 8.05 6.95 -18.94
CA HIS A 225 8.88 6.01 -19.72
C HIS A 225 8.23 4.62 -19.76
N LEU A 226 7.69 4.12 -18.65
CA LEU A 226 6.91 2.88 -18.57
C LEU A 226 5.64 2.97 -19.42
N LYS A 227 4.92 4.09 -19.36
CA LYS A 227 3.74 4.33 -20.21
C LYS A 227 4.10 4.24 -21.69
N LYS A 228 5.24 4.81 -22.10
CA LYS A 228 5.72 4.78 -23.49
C LYS A 228 6.18 3.38 -23.90
N SER A 229 7.03 2.72 -23.12
CA SER A 229 7.61 1.42 -23.45
C SER A 229 6.58 0.30 -23.52
N MET A 230 5.53 0.35 -22.69
CA MET A 230 4.41 -0.59 -22.76
C MET A 230 3.39 -0.25 -23.87
N GLY A 231 3.57 0.84 -24.62
CA GLY A 231 2.62 1.25 -25.67
C GLY A 231 1.27 1.73 -25.12
N LEU A 232 1.28 2.30 -23.92
CA LEU A 232 0.08 2.78 -23.21
C LEU A 232 -0.20 4.27 -23.44
N SER A 233 0.48 4.91 -24.39
CA SER A 233 0.41 6.36 -24.66
C SER A 233 -1.02 6.87 -24.89
N ASN A 234 -1.86 6.09 -25.60
CA ASN A 234 -3.23 6.47 -25.97
C ASN A 234 -4.26 6.28 -24.84
N TYR A 235 -3.85 5.73 -23.70
CA TYR A 235 -4.74 5.48 -22.57
C TYR A 235 -4.87 6.73 -21.70
N SER A 236 -6.05 7.37 -21.72
CA SER A 236 -6.29 8.71 -21.14
C SER A 236 -6.39 8.73 -19.61
N LYS A 237 -6.71 7.59 -18.98
CA LYS A 237 -6.71 7.46 -17.51
C LYS A 237 -5.30 7.21 -16.94
N ILE A 238 -4.36 6.78 -17.78
CA ILE A 238 -2.97 6.53 -17.37
C ILE A 238 -2.19 7.85 -17.48
N ARG A 239 -1.67 8.34 -16.35
CA ARG A 239 -1.15 9.70 -16.25
C ARG A 239 0.17 9.73 -15.49
N PHE A 240 0.89 10.83 -15.68
CA PHE A 240 2.00 11.18 -14.82
C PHE A 240 1.48 11.95 -13.62
N HIS A 241 1.92 11.59 -12.41
CA HIS A 241 1.51 12.24 -11.15
C HIS A 241 2.19 13.59 -10.92
N GLY A 242 3.30 13.87 -11.62
CA GLY A 242 4.05 15.12 -11.51
C GLY A 242 5.23 15.04 -10.53
N CYS A 243 6.21 15.94 -10.67
CA CYS A 243 7.45 15.90 -9.89
C CYS A 243 7.29 16.17 -8.37
N LYS A 244 6.11 16.59 -7.91
CA LYS A 244 5.87 16.92 -6.49
C LYS A 244 5.69 15.69 -5.61
N ALA A 245 5.46 14.52 -6.18
CA ALA A 245 5.37 13.25 -5.45
C ALA A 245 6.47 12.28 -5.89
N VAL A 246 6.69 11.23 -5.10
CA VAL A 246 7.65 10.16 -5.40
C VAL A 246 7.34 9.50 -6.74
N ARG A 247 8.37 9.06 -7.46
CA ARG A 247 8.23 8.34 -8.73
C ARG A 247 7.42 7.05 -8.60
N HIS A 248 6.72 6.68 -9.68
CA HIS A 248 5.84 5.51 -9.77
C HIS A 248 6.34 4.51 -10.82
N ASP A 249 7.61 4.13 -10.69
CA ASP A 249 8.25 3.05 -11.46
C ASP A 249 8.77 1.93 -10.57
N ASP A 250 8.26 1.85 -9.35
CA ASP A 250 8.31 0.71 -8.43
C ASP A 250 6.91 0.10 -8.19
N HIS A 251 5.82 0.82 -8.50
CA HIS A 251 4.44 0.36 -8.31
C HIS A 251 3.43 1.05 -9.26
N ILE A 252 2.19 0.53 -9.28
CA ILE A 252 1.03 1.13 -9.94
C ILE A 252 0.17 1.83 -8.88
N HIS A 253 -0.06 3.13 -9.01
CA HIS A 253 -1.07 3.81 -8.18
C HIS A 253 -2.42 3.86 -8.89
N LEU A 254 -3.46 3.32 -8.27
CA LEU A 254 -4.82 3.26 -8.82
C LEU A 254 -5.77 4.14 -8.01
N GLN A 255 -6.59 4.93 -8.71
CA GLN A 255 -7.67 5.72 -8.12
C GLN A 255 -9.01 5.44 -8.81
N ILE A 256 -10.07 5.27 -8.02
CA ILE A 256 -11.47 5.21 -8.50
C ILE A 256 -12.23 6.52 -8.33
N LYS A 257 -13.38 6.65 -9.01
CA LYS A 257 -14.27 7.81 -8.99
C LYS A 257 -14.88 8.07 -7.59
#